data_AF-C7N9P8-F1
#
_entry.id   AF-C7N9P8-F1
#
_cell.length_a   1.000
_cell.length_b   1.000
_cell.length_c   1.000
_cell.angle_alpha   90.00
_cell.angle_beta   90.00
_cell.angle_gamma   90.00
#
_symmetry.space_group_name_H-M   'P 1'
#
loop_
_entity.id
_entity.type
_entity.pdbx_description
1 polymer ?
#
loop_
_entity_poly.entity_id
_entity_poly.type
_entity_poly.pdbx_seq_one_letter_code
_entity_poly.pdbx_strand_id
1 'polypeptide(L)'
;MAIFHLRMKKSKRGNKYIPPTAHLDYINRDEKYGKKEDLLFKEVRNLPEEFGDIKNFWKCAETYERKNSNLYRELEISLPREFTPEENKKIVDNFCENLFGKEYVYNYAIHNPKSFDGDMQPHVHIMFFERKIDAIKRDKDRYFKRYNSKNIEKGGWRKDKKWNERSTLKNIRKEWETFLNFELEKKGIEKVSAKSLIKGSEKRCGK
;
A
#
# COMPACT_ATOMS: atom_id res chain seq x y z
N MET A 1 -2.57 -22.06 -4.99
CA MET A 1 -1.85 -21.69 -6.22
C MET A 1 -1.45 -20.24 -6.14
N ALA A 2 -0.17 -19.95 -6.32
CA ALA A 2 0.34 -18.59 -6.44
C ALA A 2 -0.34 -17.88 -7.62
N ILE A 3 -0.81 -16.67 -7.38
CA ILE A 3 -1.45 -15.83 -8.41
C ILE A 3 -0.77 -14.48 -8.44
N PHE A 4 -0.67 -13.90 -9.65
CA PHE A 4 -0.25 -12.51 -9.78
C PHE A 4 -1.49 -11.61 -9.75
N HIS A 5 -1.57 -10.74 -8.74
CA HIS A 5 -2.53 -9.64 -8.74
C HIS A 5 -1.97 -8.46 -7.95
N LEU A 6 -1.84 -7.31 -8.62
CA LEU A 6 -1.41 -6.05 -8.03
C LEU A 6 -2.22 -4.89 -8.58
N ARG A 7 -2.86 -4.14 -7.69
CA ARG A 7 -3.60 -2.91 -8.00
C ARG A 7 -3.01 -1.72 -7.26
N MET A 8 -3.13 -0.55 -7.87
CA MET A 8 -2.76 0.72 -7.26
C MET A 8 -3.96 1.68 -7.32
N LYS A 9 -4.36 2.21 -6.17
CA LYS A 9 -5.55 3.06 -6.02
C LYS A 9 -5.16 4.39 -5.39
N LYS A 10 -5.73 5.49 -5.89
CA LYS A 10 -5.68 6.79 -5.22
C LYS A 10 -6.80 6.85 -4.19
N SER A 11 -6.60 7.60 -3.11
CA SER A 11 -7.72 8.06 -2.27
C SER A 11 -8.77 8.74 -3.16
N LYS A 12 -10.03 8.33 -3.02
CA LYS A 12 -11.14 8.92 -3.76
C LYS A 12 -11.68 10.08 -2.92
N ARG A 13 -11.79 11.28 -3.48
CA ARG A 13 -12.57 12.39 -2.89
C ARG A 13 -13.79 12.67 -3.79
N GLY A 14 -14.99 12.75 -3.22
CA GLY A 14 -16.28 12.85 -3.95
C GLY A 14 -17.39 12.00 -3.31
N ASN A 15 -18.44 11.63 -4.05
CA ASN A 15 -19.60 10.87 -3.53
C ASN A 15 -19.26 9.50 -2.90
N LYS A 16 -18.06 8.96 -3.17
CA LYS A 16 -17.51 7.74 -2.57
C LYS A 16 -16.22 8.04 -1.81
N TYR A 17 -16.19 9.15 -1.07
CA TYR A 17 -15.05 9.52 -0.22
C TYR A 17 -14.88 8.49 0.90
N ILE A 18 -13.69 7.92 0.99
CA ILE A 18 -13.28 7.10 2.13
C ILE A 18 -12.14 7.87 2.80
N PRO A 19 -12.34 8.39 4.01
CA PRO A 19 -11.28 9.03 4.77
C PRO A 19 -10.10 8.06 4.99
N PRO A 20 -8.83 8.52 4.91
CA PRO A 20 -7.65 7.77 5.31
C PRO A 20 -7.81 7.01 6.63
N THR A 21 -8.34 7.66 7.67
CA THR A 21 -8.58 7.06 8.99
C THR A 21 -9.61 5.93 8.93
N ALA A 22 -10.71 6.11 8.19
CA ALA A 22 -11.70 5.06 7.99
C ALA A 22 -11.16 3.87 7.18
N HIS A 23 -10.31 4.13 6.18
CA HIS A 23 -9.64 3.06 5.42
C HIS A 23 -8.61 2.34 6.27
N LEU A 24 -7.87 3.06 7.12
CA LEU A 24 -6.94 2.51 8.10
C LEU A 24 -7.66 1.56 9.06
N ASP A 25 -8.77 2.02 9.67
CA ASP A 25 -9.58 1.20 10.58
C ASP A 25 -10.09 -0.07 9.87
N TYR A 26 -10.50 0.06 8.60
CA TYR A 26 -10.91 -1.08 7.78
C TYR A 26 -9.79 -2.10 7.57
N ILE A 27 -8.59 -1.65 7.17
CA ILE A 27 -7.47 -2.58 6.90
C ILE A 27 -6.86 -3.14 8.19
N ASN A 28 -6.89 -2.41 9.30
CA ASN A 28 -6.36 -2.91 10.57
C ASN A 28 -7.38 -3.73 11.37
N ARG A 29 -8.60 -3.91 10.83
CA ARG A 29 -9.74 -4.52 11.54
C ARG A 29 -10.02 -3.84 12.89
N ASP A 30 -9.75 -2.54 12.98
CA ASP A 30 -10.02 -1.77 14.19
C ASP A 30 -11.51 -1.33 14.23
N GLU A 31 -11.96 -0.80 15.36
CA GLU A 31 -13.32 -0.26 15.56
C GLU A 31 -14.42 -1.30 15.20
N LYS A 32 -15.38 -0.90 14.34
CA LYS A 32 -16.49 -1.74 13.87
C LYS A 32 -16.07 -2.96 13.04
N TYR A 33 -14.79 -3.06 12.64
CA TYR A 33 -14.29 -4.12 11.77
C TYR A 33 -13.65 -5.30 12.54
N GLY A 34 -13.56 -5.22 13.87
CA GLY A 34 -12.91 -6.23 14.72
C GLY A 34 -13.56 -7.61 14.72
N LYS A 35 -14.77 -7.76 14.18
CA LYS A 35 -15.44 -9.07 14.01
C LYS A 35 -14.82 -9.94 12.92
N LYS A 36 -13.96 -9.38 12.06
CA LYS A 36 -13.25 -10.14 11.03
C LYS A 36 -11.90 -10.60 11.57
N GLU A 37 -11.76 -11.90 11.78
CA GLU A 37 -10.56 -12.53 12.33
C GLU A 37 -9.56 -12.96 11.23
N ASP A 38 -9.50 -12.20 10.12
CA ASP A 38 -8.66 -12.49 8.96
C ASP A 38 -7.38 -11.65 8.89
N LEU A 39 -7.12 -10.79 9.90
CA LEU A 39 -5.90 -9.99 9.98
C LEU A 39 -4.74 -10.83 10.52
N LEU A 40 -3.66 -10.92 9.75
CA LEU A 40 -2.44 -11.63 10.15
C LEU A 40 -1.39 -10.68 10.76
N PHE A 41 -1.13 -9.56 10.08
CA PHE A 41 -0.10 -8.60 10.49
C PHE A 41 -0.53 -7.17 10.17
N LYS A 42 -0.05 -6.21 10.96
CA LYS A 42 -0.09 -4.78 10.64
C LYS A 42 1.21 -4.10 11.03
N GLU A 43 1.68 -3.19 10.22
CA GLU A 43 2.98 -2.52 10.39
C GLU A 43 2.91 -1.05 9.98
N VAL A 44 3.75 -0.24 10.61
CA VAL A 44 3.95 1.18 10.31
C VAL A 44 5.44 1.45 10.14
N ARG A 45 5.82 2.27 9.17
CA ARG A 45 7.21 2.59 8.84
C ARG A 45 7.39 4.08 8.55
N ASN A 46 8.55 4.60 8.97
CA ASN A 46 9.01 5.98 8.79
C ASN A 46 8.07 7.07 9.34
N LEU A 47 7.20 6.74 10.29
CA LEU A 47 6.32 7.71 10.93
C LEU A 47 7.15 8.71 11.76
N PRO A 48 7.01 10.04 11.55
CA PRO A 48 7.67 11.02 12.42
C PRO A 48 7.14 10.92 13.85
N GLU A 49 8.06 10.98 14.82
CA GLU A 49 7.81 10.75 16.25
C GLU A 49 6.70 11.65 16.81
N GLU A 50 6.62 12.89 16.36
CA GLU A 50 5.64 13.86 16.83
C GLU A 50 4.20 13.38 16.62
N PHE A 51 3.92 12.54 15.61
CA PHE A 51 2.58 12.03 15.36
C PHE A 51 2.13 11.01 16.41
N GLY A 52 3.06 10.33 17.08
CA GLY A 52 2.81 9.27 18.07
C GLY A 52 2.28 7.98 17.45
N ASP A 53 1.26 8.06 16.59
CA ASP A 53 0.68 6.94 15.87
C ASP A 53 0.27 7.30 14.43
N ILE A 54 0.02 6.27 13.63
CA ILE A 54 -0.34 6.40 12.21
C ILE A 54 -1.75 6.97 12.00
N LYS A 55 -2.68 6.77 12.94
CA LYS A 55 -4.06 7.30 12.87
C LYS A 55 -4.05 8.82 12.98
N ASN A 56 -3.21 9.37 13.87
CA ASN A 56 -2.95 10.80 14.02
C ASN A 56 -2.32 11.40 12.76
N PHE A 57 -1.35 10.72 12.15
CA PHE A 57 -0.77 11.14 10.86
C PHE A 57 -1.84 11.26 9.78
N TRP A 58 -2.67 10.24 9.62
CA TRP A 58 -3.76 10.23 8.64
C TRP A 58 -4.85 11.26 8.93
N LYS A 59 -5.17 11.50 10.22
CA LYS A 59 -6.07 12.58 10.63
C LYS A 59 -5.50 13.97 10.27
N CYS A 60 -4.20 14.18 10.45
CA CYS A 60 -3.54 15.40 9.99
C CYS A 60 -3.57 15.52 8.46
N ALA A 61 -3.36 14.42 7.73
CA ALA A 61 -3.49 14.41 6.26
C ALA A 61 -4.90 14.83 5.83
N GLU A 62 -5.95 14.28 6.44
CA GLU A 62 -7.35 14.68 6.19
C GLU A 62 -7.60 16.17 6.38
N THR A 63 -7.04 16.71 7.46
CA THR A 63 -7.27 18.09 7.92
C THR A 63 -6.49 19.11 7.08
N TYR A 64 -5.22 18.84 6.81
CA TYR A 64 -4.28 19.85 6.32
C TYR A 64 -3.91 19.71 4.82
N GLU A 65 -4.17 18.56 4.18
CA GLU A 65 -4.04 18.48 2.72
C GLU A 65 -5.17 19.23 2.02
N ARG A 66 -4.82 19.86 0.90
CA ARG A 66 -5.78 20.59 0.06
C ARG A 66 -6.96 19.69 -0.36
N LYS A 67 -8.15 20.27 -0.51
CA LYS A 67 -9.39 19.56 -0.91
C LYS A 67 -9.21 18.58 -2.08
N ASN A 68 -8.45 18.94 -3.11
CA ASN A 68 -8.24 18.10 -4.30
C ASN A 68 -6.91 17.31 -4.29
N SER A 69 -6.28 17.13 -3.13
CA SER A 69 -5.08 16.30 -3.00
C SER A 69 -5.45 14.82 -2.91
N ASN A 70 -4.56 13.97 -3.44
CA ASN A 70 -4.54 12.57 -3.07
C ASN A 70 -3.95 12.46 -1.65
N LEU A 71 -4.76 12.03 -0.68
CA LEU A 71 -4.38 11.93 0.74
C LEU A 71 -3.46 10.74 1.01
N TYR A 72 -3.77 9.60 0.40
CA TYR A 72 -2.95 8.40 0.43
C TYR A 72 -3.04 7.70 -0.91
N ARG A 73 -2.07 6.85 -1.18
CA ARG A 73 -2.15 5.85 -2.24
C ARG A 73 -2.12 4.48 -1.61
N GLU A 74 -2.83 3.55 -2.23
CA GLU A 74 -2.90 2.16 -1.80
C GLU A 74 -2.33 1.24 -2.87
N LEU A 75 -1.48 0.30 -2.46
CA LEU A 75 -1.23 -0.94 -3.20
C LEU A 75 -2.03 -2.07 -2.57
N GLU A 76 -2.69 -2.87 -3.39
CA GLU A 76 -3.35 -4.11 -2.99
C GLU A 76 -2.72 -5.24 -3.79
N ILE A 77 -2.11 -6.20 -3.09
CA ILE A 77 -1.26 -7.22 -3.69
C ILE A 77 -1.67 -8.60 -3.15
N SER A 78 -1.97 -9.54 -4.04
CA SER A 78 -2.16 -10.95 -3.65
C SER A 78 -0.83 -11.60 -3.31
N LEU A 79 -0.84 -12.41 -2.27
CA LEU A 79 0.31 -13.15 -1.78
C LEU A 79 0.15 -14.65 -2.10
N PRO A 80 1.25 -15.39 -2.29
CA PRO A 80 1.20 -16.82 -2.57
C PRO A 80 0.68 -17.62 -1.37
N ARG A 81 -0.20 -18.61 -1.63
CA ARG A 81 -0.80 -19.48 -0.60
C ARG A 81 0.19 -20.50 -0.06
N GLU A 82 1.23 -20.78 -0.83
CA GLU A 82 2.29 -21.75 -0.57
C GLU A 82 3.32 -21.25 0.46
N PHE A 83 3.20 -20.00 0.89
CA PHE A 83 4.06 -19.38 1.87
C PHE A 83 3.31 -19.25 3.19
N THR A 84 4.03 -19.52 4.28
CA THR A 84 3.52 -19.27 5.63
C THR A 84 3.23 -17.79 5.83
N PRO A 85 2.37 -17.41 6.80
CA PRO A 85 2.13 -16.02 7.16
C PRO A 85 3.44 -15.22 7.36
N GLU A 86 4.42 -15.79 8.06
CA GLU A 86 5.70 -15.16 8.40
C GLU A 86 6.58 -14.95 7.17
N GLU A 87 6.63 -15.92 6.26
CA GLU A 87 7.38 -15.76 5.01
C GLU A 87 6.71 -14.70 4.11
N ASN A 88 5.37 -14.70 4.04
CA ASN A 88 4.61 -13.67 3.34
C ASN A 88 4.86 -12.28 3.95
N LYS A 89 4.93 -12.17 5.28
CA LYS A 89 5.33 -10.92 5.95
C LYS A 89 6.72 -10.47 5.53
N LYS A 90 7.71 -11.38 5.51
CA LYS A 90 9.08 -11.07 5.08
C LYS A 90 9.14 -10.60 3.62
N ILE A 91 8.37 -11.24 2.73
CA ILE A 91 8.21 -10.81 1.33
C ILE A 91 7.67 -9.38 1.26
N VAL A 92 6.61 -9.09 2.02
CA VAL A 92 6.00 -7.75 2.08
C VAL A 92 6.98 -6.72 2.63
N ASP A 93 7.67 -7.02 3.74
CA ASP A 93 8.65 -6.13 4.37
C ASP A 93 9.78 -5.78 3.39
N ASN A 94 10.38 -6.77 2.73
CA ASN A 94 11.45 -6.57 1.77
C ASN A 94 11.00 -5.78 0.53
N PHE A 95 9.80 -6.08 0.02
CA PHE A 95 9.26 -5.35 -1.12
C PHE A 95 8.95 -3.89 -0.77
N CYS A 96 8.39 -3.64 0.43
CA CYS A 96 8.15 -2.28 0.92
C CYS A 96 9.46 -1.52 1.13
N GLU A 97 10.50 -2.14 1.67
CA GLU A 97 11.81 -1.50 1.85
C GLU A 97 12.44 -1.14 0.51
N ASN A 98 12.35 -2.00 -0.51
CA ASN A 98 12.84 -1.67 -1.85
C ASN A 98 12.03 -0.54 -2.51
N LEU A 99 10.70 -0.53 -2.36
CA LEU A 99 9.82 0.41 -3.04
C LEU A 99 9.79 1.80 -2.38
N PHE A 100 9.82 1.84 -1.05
CA PHE A 100 9.65 3.04 -0.25
C PHE A 100 10.93 3.46 0.48
N GLY A 101 11.74 2.50 0.91
CA GLY A 101 12.90 2.72 1.78
C GLY A 101 12.55 3.62 2.97
N LYS A 102 13.45 4.56 3.27
CA LYS A 102 13.24 5.63 4.27
C LYS A 102 12.59 6.89 3.72
N GLU A 103 12.21 6.90 2.44
CA GLU A 103 11.74 8.11 1.76
C GLU A 103 10.26 8.40 1.99
N TYR A 104 9.45 7.44 2.45
CA TYR A 104 8.00 7.59 2.53
C TYR A 104 7.43 7.06 3.84
N VAL A 105 6.43 7.76 4.38
CA VAL A 105 5.57 7.21 5.45
C VAL A 105 4.63 6.20 4.81
N TYR A 106 4.61 4.99 5.34
CA TYR A 106 3.69 3.96 4.91
C TYR A 106 3.26 3.05 6.07
N ASN A 107 2.13 2.41 5.88
CA ASN A 107 1.63 1.36 6.74
C ASN A 107 1.02 0.25 5.88
N TYR A 108 0.99 -0.96 6.41
CA TYR A 108 0.33 -2.06 5.72
C TYR A 108 -0.41 -2.99 6.69
N ALA A 109 -1.36 -3.74 6.13
CA ALA A 109 -2.02 -4.84 6.81
C ALA A 109 -2.11 -6.05 5.87
N ILE A 110 -1.76 -7.24 6.39
CA ILE A 110 -1.85 -8.51 5.68
C ILE A 110 -3.12 -9.21 6.14
N HIS A 111 -4.01 -9.52 5.21
CA HIS A 111 -5.24 -10.30 5.46
C HIS A 111 -5.13 -11.68 4.85
N ASN A 112 -5.92 -12.61 5.37
CA ASN A 112 -6.08 -13.94 4.81
C ASN A 112 -7.54 -14.40 4.89
N PRO A 113 -8.48 -13.78 4.15
CA PRO A 113 -9.86 -14.22 4.13
C PRO A 113 -10.05 -15.44 3.24
N LYS A 114 -11.21 -16.08 3.40
CA LYS A 114 -11.72 -17.07 2.45
C LYS A 114 -12.04 -16.40 1.11
N SER A 115 -11.54 -16.99 0.03
CA SER A 115 -11.77 -16.61 -1.36
C SER A 115 -12.98 -17.36 -1.95
N PHE A 116 -13.39 -17.00 -3.16
CA PHE A 116 -14.56 -17.58 -3.85
C PHE A 116 -14.43 -19.07 -4.16
N ASP A 117 -13.19 -19.56 -4.28
CA ASP A 117 -12.86 -20.98 -4.44
C ASP A 117 -12.91 -21.77 -3.13
N GLY A 118 -13.22 -21.11 -2.01
CA GLY A 118 -13.35 -21.74 -0.70
C GLY A 118 -12.04 -21.85 0.08
N ASP A 119 -10.91 -21.55 -0.54
CA ASP A 119 -9.60 -21.53 0.09
C ASP A 119 -9.27 -20.16 0.69
N MET A 120 -8.26 -20.10 1.54
CA MET A 120 -7.74 -18.85 2.09
C MET A 120 -6.84 -18.15 1.06
N GLN A 121 -7.02 -16.84 0.89
CA GLN A 121 -6.24 -16.04 -0.06
C GLN A 121 -5.54 -14.87 0.64
N PRO A 122 -4.24 -15.01 0.96
CA PRO A 122 -3.52 -13.94 1.59
C PRO A 122 -3.33 -12.78 0.60
N HIS A 123 -3.46 -11.56 1.12
CA HIS A 123 -3.19 -10.33 0.38
C HIS A 123 -2.79 -9.21 1.35
N VAL A 124 -2.08 -8.22 0.83
CA VAL A 124 -1.65 -7.05 1.60
C VAL A 124 -2.31 -5.78 1.06
N HIS A 125 -2.76 -4.94 1.98
CA HIS A 125 -3.10 -3.54 1.75
C HIS A 125 -1.96 -2.66 2.25
N ILE A 126 -1.35 -1.86 1.36
CA ILE A 126 -0.26 -0.94 1.70
C ILE A 126 -0.72 0.48 1.44
N MET A 127 -0.91 1.27 2.49
CA MET A 127 -1.19 2.71 2.39
C MET A 127 0.11 3.50 2.52
N PHE A 128 0.31 4.49 1.66
CA PHE A 128 1.48 5.35 1.76
C PHE A 128 1.20 6.79 1.37
N PHE A 129 2.00 7.69 1.93
CA PHE A 129 1.94 9.12 1.66
C PHE A 129 2.87 9.46 0.50
N GLU A 130 2.38 10.17 -0.52
CA GLU A 130 3.13 10.41 -1.77
C GLU A 130 4.20 11.51 -1.66
N ARG A 131 4.51 11.98 -0.43
CA ARG A 131 5.50 13.03 -0.21
C ARG A 131 6.76 12.43 0.37
N LYS A 132 7.91 12.84 -0.17
CA LYS A 132 9.21 12.38 0.30
C LYS A 132 9.55 13.03 1.64
N ILE A 133 9.98 12.21 2.58
CA ILE A 133 10.55 12.61 3.85
C ILE A 133 11.86 13.35 3.56
N ASP A 134 12.01 14.52 4.15
CA ASP A 134 13.29 15.24 4.22
C ASP A 134 13.75 15.32 5.69
N ALA A 135 14.96 15.81 5.91
CA ALA A 135 15.56 15.88 7.25
C ALA A 135 15.02 17.03 8.13
N ILE A 136 14.01 17.77 7.68
CA ILE A 136 13.52 18.97 8.37
C ILE A 136 12.33 18.61 9.25
N LYS A 137 12.50 18.74 10.57
CA LYS A 137 11.40 18.64 11.52
C LYS A 137 10.45 19.83 11.38
N ARG A 138 9.15 19.57 11.52
CA ARG A 138 8.10 20.56 11.36
C ARG A 138 6.97 20.32 12.37
N ASP A 139 6.15 21.34 12.56
CA ASP A 139 4.84 21.14 13.19
C ASP A 139 3.97 20.21 12.33
N LYS A 140 3.08 19.45 12.98
CA LYS A 140 2.23 18.43 12.35
C LYS A 140 1.48 18.93 11.11
N ASP A 141 0.94 20.15 11.16
CA ASP A 141 0.17 20.74 10.07
C ASP A 141 1.04 21.01 8.83
N ARG A 142 2.30 21.37 9.05
CA ARG A 142 3.18 21.88 8.01
C ARG A 142 3.64 20.79 7.06
N TYR A 143 3.82 19.55 7.52
CA TYR A 143 4.15 18.40 6.67
C TYR A 143 3.24 18.26 5.44
N PHE A 144 1.96 18.62 5.58
CA PHE A 144 0.91 18.47 4.56
C PHE A 144 0.73 19.73 3.70
N LYS A 145 1.31 20.87 4.10
CA LYS A 145 1.25 22.13 3.33
C LYS A 145 2.00 22.01 2.00
N ARG A 146 1.78 22.96 1.09
CA ARG A 146 2.48 22.98 -0.20
C ARG A 146 3.99 23.07 0.03
N TYR A 147 4.77 22.31 -0.74
CA TYR A 147 6.21 22.47 -0.77
C TYR A 147 6.60 23.87 -1.25
N ASN A 148 7.54 24.50 -0.55
CA ASN A 148 8.04 25.83 -0.87
C ASN A 148 9.53 25.76 -1.24
N SER A 149 9.83 25.86 -2.53
CA SER A 149 11.20 25.74 -3.03
C SER A 149 12.10 26.94 -2.67
N LYS A 150 11.52 28.09 -2.32
CA LYS A 150 12.27 29.29 -1.92
C LYS A 150 12.62 29.28 -0.42
N ASN A 151 11.81 28.60 0.39
CA ASN A 151 12.04 28.43 1.82
C ASN A 151 11.43 27.11 2.28
N ILE A 152 12.25 26.05 2.29
CA ILE A 152 11.81 24.66 2.46
C ILE A 152 11.24 24.40 3.86
N GLU A 153 11.77 25.09 4.88
CA GLU A 153 11.31 25.00 6.28
C GLU A 153 9.91 25.60 6.50
N LYS A 154 9.50 26.54 5.63
CA LYS A 154 8.16 27.13 5.63
C LYS A 154 7.16 26.35 4.78
N GLY A 155 7.60 25.32 4.06
CA GLY A 155 6.75 24.44 3.25
C GLY A 155 6.53 23.07 3.89
N GLY A 156 5.63 22.28 3.32
CA GLY A 156 5.50 20.85 3.63
C GLY A 156 6.40 19.99 2.78
N TRP A 157 6.37 18.67 3.02
CA TRP A 157 7.18 17.73 2.25
C TRP A 157 6.88 17.79 0.75
N ARG A 158 7.88 17.48 -0.07
CA ARG A 158 7.72 17.54 -1.53
C ARG A 158 6.95 16.32 -2.02
N LYS A 159 5.83 16.54 -2.71
CA LYS A 159 5.09 15.49 -3.38
C LYS A 159 5.91 14.93 -4.54
N ASP A 160 6.12 13.61 -4.56
CA ASP A 160 6.83 12.96 -5.64
C ASP A 160 5.90 12.78 -6.85
N LYS A 161 6.34 13.32 -7.98
CA LYS A 161 5.60 13.26 -9.24
C LYS A 161 5.56 11.85 -9.80
N LYS A 162 6.53 10.98 -9.47
CA LYS A 162 6.61 9.60 -9.97
C LYS A 162 5.29 8.84 -9.77
N TRP A 163 4.62 9.05 -8.64
CA TRP A 163 3.36 8.37 -8.33
C TRP A 163 2.19 8.71 -9.27
N ASN A 164 2.31 9.77 -10.07
CA ASN A 164 1.30 10.17 -11.06
C ASN A 164 1.66 9.78 -12.50
N GLU A 165 2.85 9.22 -12.73
CA GLU A 165 3.27 8.76 -14.05
C GLU A 165 2.57 7.45 -14.41
N ARG A 166 2.21 7.30 -15.69
CA ARG A 166 1.55 6.08 -16.20
C ARG A 166 2.46 4.84 -16.11
N SER A 167 3.76 5.05 -16.26
CA SER A 167 4.81 4.03 -16.16
C SER A 167 4.92 3.41 -14.76
N THR A 168 4.60 4.17 -13.70
CA THR A 168 4.86 3.75 -12.32
C THR A 168 4.17 2.44 -11.94
N LEU A 169 2.90 2.26 -12.29
CA LEU A 169 2.21 0.99 -12.03
C LEU A 169 2.85 -0.16 -12.81
N LYS A 170 3.26 0.07 -14.05
CA LYS A 170 3.90 -0.95 -14.89
C LYS A 170 5.24 -1.37 -14.28
N ASN A 171 6.02 -0.40 -13.80
CA ASN A 171 7.32 -0.65 -13.17
C ASN A 171 7.16 -1.42 -11.86
N ILE A 172 6.24 -0.98 -10.98
CA ILE A 172 5.94 -1.68 -9.71
C ILE A 172 5.48 -3.11 -9.97
N ARG A 173 4.63 -3.35 -10.98
CA ARG A 173 4.20 -4.71 -11.34
C ARG A 173 5.36 -5.58 -11.82
N LYS A 174 6.26 -5.01 -12.62
CA LYS A 174 7.45 -5.72 -13.11
C LYS A 174 8.40 -6.05 -11.95
N GLU A 175 8.65 -5.09 -11.06
CA GLU A 175 9.48 -5.29 -9.87
C GLU A 175 8.89 -6.35 -8.94
N TRP A 176 7.57 -6.30 -8.69
CA TRP A 176 6.87 -7.32 -7.91
C TRP A 176 6.95 -8.70 -8.57
N GLU A 177 6.76 -8.80 -9.89
CA GLU A 177 6.89 -10.06 -10.64
C GLU A 177 8.29 -10.65 -10.50
N THR A 178 9.34 -9.84 -10.70
CA THR A 178 10.72 -10.26 -10.55
C THR A 178 11.02 -10.71 -9.12
N PHE A 179 10.61 -9.93 -8.13
CA PHE A 179 10.83 -10.22 -6.72
C PHE A 179 10.11 -11.49 -6.26
N LEU A 180 8.81 -11.62 -6.57
CA LEU A 180 8.02 -12.78 -6.18
C LEU A 180 8.51 -14.05 -6.88
N ASN A 181 8.88 -13.99 -8.16
CA ASN A 181 9.39 -15.16 -8.88
C ASN A 181 10.73 -15.65 -8.34
N PHE A 182 11.57 -14.75 -7.83
CA PHE A 182 12.80 -15.14 -7.15
C PHE A 182 12.51 -15.92 -5.85
N GLU A 183 11.51 -15.50 -5.07
CA GLU A 183 11.11 -16.23 -3.85
C GLU A 183 10.39 -17.56 -4.16
N LEU A 184 9.55 -17.60 -5.21
CA LEU A 184 8.88 -18.83 -5.66
C LEU A 184 9.89 -19.88 -6.13
N GLU A 185 10.91 -19.47 -6.90
CA GLU A 185 11.94 -20.36 -7.44
C GLU A 185 12.78 -21.02 -6.34
N LYS A 186 13.08 -20.30 -5.25
CA LYS A 186 13.76 -20.88 -4.07
C LYS A 186 13.01 -22.05 -3.43
N LYS A 187 11.69 -22.09 -3.60
CA LYS A 187 10.82 -23.17 -3.11
C LYS A 187 10.44 -24.19 -4.18
N GLY A 188 10.98 -24.08 -5.40
CA GLY A 188 10.59 -24.92 -6.52
C GLY A 188 9.14 -24.72 -6.98
N ILE A 189 8.55 -23.55 -6.72
CA ILE A 189 7.17 -23.21 -7.11
C ILE A 189 7.18 -22.54 -8.49
N GLU A 190 6.14 -22.81 -9.29
CA GLU A 190 5.97 -22.20 -10.62
C GLU A 190 5.91 -20.67 -10.55
N LYS A 191 6.58 -20.03 -11.51
CA LYS A 191 6.63 -18.56 -11.66
C LYS A 191 5.27 -18.01 -12.09
N VAL A 192 4.95 -16.81 -11.61
CA VAL A 192 3.77 -16.05 -11.99
C VAL A 192 4.13 -14.91 -12.95
N SER A 193 3.14 -14.31 -13.62
CA SER A 193 3.39 -13.15 -14.50
C SER A 193 2.33 -12.07 -14.40
N ALA A 194 2.74 -10.80 -14.48
CA ALA A 194 1.82 -9.68 -14.59
C ALA A 194 0.97 -9.70 -15.87
N LYS A 195 1.39 -10.48 -16.89
CA LYS A 195 0.68 -10.63 -18.17
C LYS A 195 -0.39 -11.74 -18.13
N SER A 196 -0.33 -12.68 -17.18
CA SER A 196 -1.15 -13.90 -17.23
C SER A 196 -2.64 -13.68 -16.93
N LEU A 197 -3.04 -12.48 -16.46
CA LEU A 197 -4.45 -12.13 -16.23
C LEU A 197 -5.26 -11.81 -17.50
N ILE A 198 -4.61 -11.63 -18.67
CA ILE A 198 -5.33 -11.29 -19.92
C ILE A 198 -5.97 -12.53 -20.57
N LYS A 199 -5.42 -13.75 -20.37
CA LYS A 199 -5.94 -14.97 -21.00
C LYS A 199 -7.08 -15.67 -20.22
N GLY A 200 -7.39 -15.23 -19.00
CA GLY A 200 -8.37 -15.87 -18.11
C GLY A 200 -9.80 -15.30 -18.18
N SER A 201 -10.01 -14.22 -18.94
CA SER A 201 -11.32 -13.60 -19.14
C SER A 201 -12.03 -14.04 -20.43
N GLU A 202 -11.31 -14.58 -21.42
CA GLU A 202 -11.90 -15.04 -22.69
C GLU A 202 -12.43 -16.48 -22.62
N LYS A 203 -11.98 -17.29 -21.65
CA LYS A 203 -12.47 -18.69 -21.48
C LYS A 203 -13.69 -18.84 -20.58
N ARG A 204 -14.19 -17.77 -19.95
CA ARG A 204 -15.33 -17.81 -19.01
C ARG A 204 -16.65 -17.27 -19.57
N CYS A 205 -16.67 -16.87 -20.84
CA CYS A 205 -17.88 -16.42 -21.55
C CYS A 205 -18.35 -17.39 -22.65
N GLY A 206 -17.94 -18.66 -22.57
CA GLY A 206 -18.32 -19.69 -23.54
C GLY A 206 -18.58 -21.03 -22.86
N LYS A 207 -19.70 -21.13 -22.16
CA LYS A 207 -20.56 -22.31 -22.02
C LYS A 207 -21.82 -21.91 -21.26
#